data_AF-A0A7G8DF65-F1
#
_entry.id   AF-A0A7G8DF65-F1
#
_cell.length_a   1.000
_cell.length_b   1.000
_cell.length_c   1.000
_cell.angle_alpha   90.00
_cell.angle_beta   90.00
_cell.angle_gamma   90.00
#
_symmetry.space_group_name_H-M   'P 1'
#
loop_
_entity.id
_entity.type
_entity.pdbx_description
1 polymer ?
#
loop_
_entity_poly.entity_id
_entity_poly.type
_entity_poly.pdbx_seq_one_letter_code
_entity_poly.pdbx_strand_id
1 'polypeptide(L)'
;MTIDAKAIRTLNLQALSVWMERPLQVLLDGGAVLELRYEWPREVDDPRELSECPEPRLWALRADARYPWLPLLLDRSGGSLAQHVAMLVPHDFSSSEGIRFDPQALELWITHRLMLLNQLGSSSEVSGGQRGNLSLMAASLGFELDGGFWELLDQSP
;
A
#
# COMPACT_ATOMS: atom_id res chain seq x y z
N MET A 1 8.23 -3.01 -11.06
CA MET A 1 8.73 -1.67 -11.44
C MET A 1 9.89 -1.31 -10.52
N THR A 2 10.96 -0.76 -11.08
CA THR A 2 12.16 -0.38 -10.32
C THR A 2 12.12 1.10 -9.94
N ILE A 3 12.46 1.41 -8.68
CA ILE A 3 12.59 2.75 -8.11
C ILE A 3 14.06 2.94 -7.72
N ASP A 4 14.78 3.72 -8.52
CA ASP A 4 16.21 3.94 -8.30
C ASP A 4 16.51 4.97 -7.18
N ALA A 5 17.75 4.99 -6.72
CA ALA A 5 18.19 5.89 -5.67
C ALA A 5 18.00 7.39 -6.01
N LYS A 6 18.05 7.75 -7.29
CA LYS A 6 17.83 9.14 -7.73
C LYS A 6 16.35 9.51 -7.56
N ALA A 7 15.44 8.63 -7.95
CA ALA A 7 14.02 8.80 -7.77
C ALA A 7 13.66 8.91 -6.29
N ILE A 8 14.25 8.06 -5.43
CA ILE A 8 14.08 8.11 -3.97
C ILE A 8 14.53 9.47 -3.43
N ARG A 9 15.77 9.91 -3.71
CA ARG A 9 16.32 11.18 -3.18
C ARG A 9 15.54 12.42 -3.62
N THR A 10 14.97 12.39 -4.82
CA THR A 10 14.25 13.53 -5.39
C THR A 10 12.74 13.42 -5.22
N LEU A 11 12.26 12.38 -4.54
CA LEU A 11 10.85 12.05 -4.40
C LEU A 11 10.11 11.99 -5.75
N ASN A 12 10.83 11.59 -6.80
CA ASN A 12 10.29 11.53 -8.16
C ASN A 12 9.40 10.30 -8.31
N LEU A 13 8.13 10.54 -8.66
CA LEU A 13 7.13 9.49 -8.87
C LEU A 13 6.95 9.12 -10.35
N GLN A 14 7.81 9.58 -11.26
CA GLN A 14 7.60 9.41 -12.72
C GLN A 14 7.38 7.95 -13.13
N ALA A 15 8.10 7.01 -12.52
CA ALA A 15 7.90 5.58 -12.78
C ALA A 15 6.47 5.14 -12.45
N LEU A 16 5.94 5.57 -11.30
CA LEU A 16 4.54 5.35 -10.92
C LEU A 16 3.58 6.12 -11.83
N SER A 17 3.88 7.38 -12.16
CA SER A 17 2.93 8.24 -12.89
C SER A 17 2.59 7.67 -14.25
N VAL A 18 3.59 7.16 -14.99
CA VAL A 18 3.37 6.51 -16.29
C VAL A 18 2.43 5.31 -16.15
N TRP A 19 2.60 4.54 -15.07
CA TRP A 19 1.74 3.38 -14.81
C TRP A 19 0.32 3.77 -14.40
N MET A 20 0.18 4.93 -13.72
CA MET A 20 -1.06 5.53 -13.22
C MET A 20 -1.79 6.43 -14.25
N GLU A 21 -1.28 6.58 -15.48
CA GLU A 21 -1.97 7.29 -16.58
C GLU A 21 -3.21 6.55 -17.07
N ARG A 22 -3.32 5.25 -16.77
CA ARG A 22 -4.49 4.43 -17.13
C ARG A 22 -5.66 4.76 -16.19
N PRO A 23 -6.92 4.64 -16.67
CA PRO A 23 -8.09 4.81 -15.82
C PRO A 23 -8.03 3.91 -14.59
N LEU A 24 -8.43 4.43 -13.43
CA LEU A 24 -8.35 3.70 -12.17
C LEU A 24 -9.07 2.35 -12.23
N GLN A 25 -10.26 2.28 -12.86
CA GLN A 25 -10.96 1.02 -13.06
C GLN A 25 -10.11 -0.03 -13.79
N VAL A 26 -9.40 0.36 -14.85
CA VAL A 26 -8.55 -0.54 -15.62
C VAL A 26 -7.38 -1.07 -14.78
N LEU A 27 -6.85 -0.23 -13.89
CA LEU A 27 -5.81 -0.65 -12.94
C LEU A 27 -6.37 -1.68 -11.94
N LEU A 28 -7.54 -1.41 -11.37
CA LEU A 28 -8.19 -2.27 -10.39
C LEU A 28 -8.61 -3.62 -10.98
N ASP A 29 -9.14 -3.62 -12.21
CA ASP A 29 -9.49 -4.84 -12.95
C ASP A 29 -8.27 -5.71 -13.25
N GLY A 30 -7.09 -5.10 -13.38
CA GLY A 30 -5.82 -5.80 -13.52
C GLY A 30 -5.35 -6.51 -12.24
N GLY A 31 -5.97 -6.23 -11.10
CA GLY A 31 -5.69 -6.85 -9.81
C GLY A 31 -4.39 -6.41 -9.14
N ALA A 32 -4.09 -7.07 -8.02
CA ALA A 32 -2.94 -6.80 -7.16
C ALA A 32 -1.66 -7.48 -7.70
N VAL A 33 -1.06 -6.89 -8.75
CA VAL A 33 0.06 -7.49 -9.50
C VAL A 33 1.29 -6.57 -9.62
N LEU A 34 1.22 -5.33 -9.14
CA LEU A 34 2.32 -4.38 -9.24
C LEU A 34 3.39 -4.69 -8.19
N GLU A 35 4.58 -5.05 -8.65
CA GLU A 35 5.76 -5.13 -7.77
C GLU A 35 6.51 -3.80 -7.73
N LEU A 36 6.93 -3.35 -6.55
CA LEU A 36 7.88 -2.25 -6.38
C LEU A 36 9.23 -2.82 -5.95
N ARG A 37 10.28 -2.49 -6.70
CA ARG A 37 11.65 -2.91 -6.42
C ARG A 37 12.50 -1.67 -6.19
N TYR A 38 12.99 -1.48 -4.99
CA TYR A 38 13.78 -0.31 -4.64
C TYR A 38 15.27 -0.62 -4.79
N GLU A 39 15.96 0.17 -5.59
CA GLU A 39 17.42 0.13 -5.71
C GLU A 39 18.00 1.24 -4.82
N TRP A 40 17.94 1.00 -3.51
CA TRP A 40 18.53 1.89 -2.51
C TRP A 40 19.86 1.32 -2.02
N PRO A 41 20.99 2.05 -2.16
CA PRO A 41 22.27 1.57 -1.67
C PRO A 41 22.24 1.50 -0.14
N ARG A 42 22.64 0.34 0.39
CA ARG A 42 22.84 0.09 1.81
C ARG A 42 24.22 -0.53 2.00
N GLU A 43 24.83 -0.25 3.15
CA GLU A 43 26.03 -0.94 3.56
C GLU A 43 25.72 -2.44 3.73
N VAL A 44 26.71 -3.30 3.43
CA VAL A 44 26.52 -4.77 3.45
C VAL A 44 26.08 -5.26 4.84
N ASP A 45 26.53 -4.59 5.89
CA ASP A 45 26.24 -4.92 7.29
C ASP A 45 25.13 -4.05 7.91
N ASP A 46 24.36 -3.30 7.10
CA ASP A 46 23.22 -2.53 7.60
C ASP A 46 22.09 -3.49 8.03
N PRO A 47 21.76 -3.57 9.34
CA PRO A 47 20.81 -4.56 9.84
C PRO A 47 19.35 -4.21 9.53
N ARG A 48 19.10 -2.99 9.04
CA ARG A 48 17.75 -2.46 8.81
C ARG A 48 17.09 -3.11 7.61
N GLU A 49 15.79 -3.37 7.72
CA GLU A 49 14.92 -3.57 6.55
C GLU A 49 14.90 -2.28 5.72
N LEU A 50 14.60 -2.40 4.43
CA LEU A 50 14.43 -1.24 3.56
C LEU A 50 13.30 -0.31 4.06
N SER A 51 12.22 -0.86 4.61
CA SER A 51 11.11 -0.14 5.22
C SER A 51 11.52 0.68 6.45
N GLU A 52 12.68 0.42 7.04
CA GLU A 52 13.24 1.18 8.16
C GLU A 52 14.18 2.31 7.69
N CYS A 53 14.51 2.34 6.39
CA CYS A 53 15.34 3.40 5.81
C CYS A 53 14.51 4.68 5.58
N PRO A 54 14.90 5.85 6.12
CA PRO A 54 14.10 7.07 6.04
C PRO A 54 13.79 7.54 4.61
N GLU A 55 14.73 7.39 3.67
CA GLU A 55 14.59 7.91 2.32
C GLU A 55 13.60 7.11 1.46
N PRO A 56 13.68 5.76 1.37
CA PRO A 56 12.61 4.96 0.77
C PRO A 56 11.25 5.20 1.44
N ARG A 57 11.20 5.32 2.78
CA ARG A 57 9.96 5.65 3.49
C ARG A 57 9.35 6.97 3.04
N LEU A 58 10.16 8.02 2.94
CA LEU A 58 9.68 9.34 2.52
C LEU A 58 9.16 9.31 1.08
N TRP A 59 9.80 8.55 0.20
CA TRP A 59 9.32 8.33 -1.16
C TRP A 59 7.97 7.59 -1.16
N ALA A 60 7.84 6.51 -0.38
CA ALA A 60 6.61 5.73 -0.29
C ALA A 60 5.45 6.54 0.30
N LEU A 61 5.70 7.36 1.33
CA LEU A 61 4.71 8.29 1.89
C LEU A 61 4.20 9.28 0.83
N ARG A 62 5.09 9.82 -0.01
CA ARG A 62 4.68 10.69 -1.12
C ARG A 62 3.87 9.92 -2.17
N ALA A 63 4.28 8.70 -2.50
CA ALA A 63 3.56 7.84 -3.43
C ALA A 63 2.13 7.55 -2.93
N ASP A 64 1.99 7.18 -1.66
CA ASP A 64 0.70 6.92 -1.02
C ASP A 64 -0.19 8.17 -0.96
N ALA A 65 0.37 9.33 -0.61
CA ALA A 65 -0.36 10.59 -0.62
C ALA A 65 -0.85 10.99 -2.01
N ARG A 66 -0.10 10.65 -3.07
CA ARG A 66 -0.47 10.95 -4.46
C ARG A 66 -1.44 9.93 -5.05
N TYR A 67 -1.30 8.66 -4.66
CA TYR A 67 -2.02 7.52 -5.21
C TYR A 67 -2.55 6.65 -4.07
N PRO A 68 -3.60 7.07 -3.35
CA PRO A 68 -4.07 6.37 -2.15
C PRO A 68 -4.58 4.95 -2.41
N TRP A 69 -4.90 4.62 -3.67
CA TRP A 69 -5.30 3.29 -4.14
C TRP A 69 -4.11 2.38 -4.47
N LEU A 70 -2.87 2.87 -4.45
CA LEU A 70 -1.68 2.08 -4.73
C LEU A 70 -1.64 0.75 -3.97
N PRO A 71 -1.98 0.66 -2.66
CA PRO A 71 -2.01 -0.60 -1.93
C PRO A 71 -2.92 -1.69 -2.55
N LEU A 72 -4.00 -1.32 -3.24
CA LEU A 72 -4.88 -2.31 -3.92
C LEU A 72 -4.24 -2.95 -5.15
N LEU A 73 -3.22 -2.28 -5.71
CA LEU A 73 -2.56 -2.65 -6.94
C LEU A 73 -1.27 -3.44 -6.68
N LEU A 74 -0.72 -3.34 -5.46
CA LEU A 74 0.55 -3.98 -5.11
C LEU A 74 0.40 -5.49 -4.95
N ASP A 75 1.37 -6.21 -5.52
CA ASP A 75 1.48 -7.65 -5.35
C ASP A 75 1.55 -8.03 -3.85
N ARG A 76 0.76 -9.04 -3.50
CA ARG A 76 0.58 -9.52 -2.13
C ARG A 76 1.53 -10.67 -1.82
N SER A 77 1.79 -11.54 -2.79
CA SER A 77 2.50 -12.81 -2.57
C SER A 77 4.01 -12.63 -2.48
N GLY A 78 4.58 -11.72 -3.27
CA GLY A 78 5.99 -11.35 -3.27
C GLY A 78 6.34 -10.24 -2.26
N GLY A 79 5.38 -9.81 -1.43
CA GLY A 79 5.64 -8.89 -0.31
C GLY A 79 5.72 -7.41 -0.66
N SER A 80 5.45 -7.01 -1.91
CA SER A 80 5.44 -5.58 -2.30
C SER A 80 4.43 -4.76 -1.49
N LEU A 81 3.22 -5.31 -1.28
CA LEU A 81 2.22 -4.68 -0.43
C LEU A 81 2.72 -4.53 1.02
N ALA A 82 3.23 -5.61 1.61
CA ALA A 82 3.68 -5.60 3.01
C ALA A 82 4.84 -4.61 3.23
N GLN A 83 5.85 -4.62 2.34
CA GLN A 83 6.97 -3.67 2.41
C GLN A 83 6.51 -2.22 2.23
N HIS A 84 5.58 -1.96 1.31
CA HIS A 84 5.04 -0.62 1.13
C HIS A 84 4.30 -0.14 2.38
N VAL A 85 3.41 -0.96 2.96
CA VAL A 85 2.67 -0.58 4.18
C VAL A 85 3.62 -0.40 5.36
N ALA A 86 4.69 -1.19 5.46
CA ALA A 86 5.72 -1.03 6.49
C ALA A 86 6.43 0.33 6.40
N MET A 87 6.50 0.92 5.20
CA MET A 87 7.00 2.28 5.02
C MET A 87 6.02 3.38 5.50
N LEU A 88 4.73 3.05 5.65
CA LEU A 88 3.68 4.00 6.02
C LEU A 88 3.32 3.98 7.51
N VAL A 89 3.45 2.82 8.17
CA VAL A 89 3.08 2.65 9.58
C VAL A 89 4.25 2.11 10.41
N PRO A 90 4.23 2.30 11.74
CA PRO A 90 5.08 1.58 12.67
C PRO A 90 5.02 0.06 12.47
N HIS A 91 6.20 -0.56 12.52
CA HIS A 91 6.39 -2.00 12.44
C HIS A 91 7.73 -2.35 13.10
N ASP A 92 7.87 -3.63 13.47
CA ASP A 92 9.14 -4.26 13.78
C ASP A 92 9.57 -5.13 12.60
N PHE A 93 10.88 -5.38 12.50
CA PHE A 93 11.43 -6.34 11.55
C PHE A 93 12.36 -7.33 12.27
N SER A 94 12.27 -8.61 11.89
CA SER A 94 13.30 -9.60 12.21
C SER A 94 13.62 -10.45 11.00
N SER A 95 14.86 -10.92 10.89
CA SER A 95 15.26 -11.81 9.79
C SER A 95 14.56 -13.17 9.81
N SER A 96 14.03 -13.59 10.97
CA SER A 96 13.33 -14.87 11.14
C SER A 96 11.82 -14.79 10.90
N GLU A 97 11.19 -13.68 11.30
CA GLU A 97 9.72 -13.52 11.24
C GLU A 97 9.28 -12.53 10.16
N GLY A 98 10.20 -11.75 9.59
CA GLY A 98 9.90 -10.72 8.62
C GLY A 98 9.31 -9.45 9.27
N ILE A 99 8.44 -8.77 8.52
CA ILE A 99 7.75 -7.55 8.95
C ILE A 99 6.61 -7.91 9.90
N ARG A 100 6.58 -7.28 11.08
CA ARG A 100 5.47 -7.36 12.03
C ARG A 100 4.93 -5.96 12.29
N PHE A 101 3.70 -5.68 11.84
CA PHE A 101 3.08 -4.38 12.07
C PHE A 101 2.76 -4.14 13.54
N ASP A 102 2.81 -2.89 13.99
CA ASP A 102 2.15 -2.50 15.22
C ASP A 102 0.63 -2.68 15.03
N PRO A 103 -0.07 -3.45 15.89
CA PRO A 103 -1.48 -3.77 15.68
C PRO A 103 -2.39 -2.54 15.65
N GLN A 104 -2.15 -1.56 16.53
CA GLN A 104 -2.99 -0.36 16.61
C GLN A 104 -2.75 0.55 15.40
N ALA A 105 -1.48 0.70 14.98
CA ALA A 105 -1.17 1.48 13.81
C ALA A 105 -1.74 0.85 12.53
N LEU A 106 -1.66 -0.49 12.41
CA LEU A 106 -2.23 -1.20 11.27
C LEU A 106 -3.75 -1.07 11.24
N GLU A 107 -4.43 -1.24 12.38
CA GLU A 107 -5.88 -1.08 12.49
C GLU A 107 -6.33 0.31 12.03
N LEU A 108 -5.72 1.38 12.57
CA LEU A 108 -6.05 2.74 12.20
C LEU A 108 -5.79 3.02 10.72
N TRP A 109 -4.66 2.53 10.18
CA TRP A 109 -4.33 2.72 8.78
C TRP A 109 -5.29 1.96 7.86
N ILE A 110 -5.61 0.69 8.16
CA ILE A 110 -6.52 -0.14 7.36
C ILE A 110 -7.92 0.46 7.40
N THR A 111 -8.49 0.70 8.59
CA THR A 111 -9.86 1.22 8.70
C THR A 111 -10.03 2.55 7.96
N HIS A 112 -9.10 3.49 8.14
CA HIS A 112 -9.07 4.73 7.37
C HIS A 112 -8.96 4.49 5.86
N ARG A 113 -8.10 3.55 5.43
CA ARG A 113 -7.91 3.20 4.01
C ARG A 113 -9.17 2.59 3.40
N LEU A 114 -9.84 1.70 4.11
CA LEU A 114 -11.09 1.06 3.68
C LEU A 114 -12.17 2.11 3.42
N MET A 115 -12.31 3.09 4.33
CA MET A 115 -13.26 4.20 4.18
C MET A 115 -12.91 5.08 2.98
N LEU A 116 -11.65 5.51 2.89
CA LEU A 116 -11.16 6.37 1.80
C LEU A 116 -11.38 5.73 0.43
N LEU A 117 -11.02 4.45 0.29
CA LEU A 117 -11.12 3.75 -0.99
C LEU A 117 -12.55 3.32 -1.32
N ASN A 118 -13.38 3.05 -0.32
CA ASN A 118 -14.82 2.87 -0.53
C ASN A 118 -15.46 4.16 -1.08
N GLN A 119 -15.10 5.33 -0.56
CA GLN A 119 -15.60 6.61 -1.06
C GLN A 119 -15.12 6.90 -2.49
N LEU A 120 -13.84 6.68 -2.79
CA LEU A 120 -13.32 6.82 -4.16
C LEU A 120 -14.03 5.87 -5.13
N GLY A 121 -14.33 4.64 -4.69
CA GLY A 121 -15.10 3.67 -5.47
C GLY A 121 -16.54 4.10 -5.79
N SER A 122 -17.14 4.95 -4.95
CA SER A 122 -18.49 5.47 -5.15
C SER A 122 -18.54 6.70 -6.07
N SER A 123 -17.41 7.35 -6.32
CA SER A 123 -17.31 8.35 -7.39
C SER A 123 -17.28 7.65 -8.75
N SER A 124 -17.98 8.21 -9.74
CA SER A 124 -18.35 7.62 -11.04
C SER A 124 -17.21 7.07 -11.93
N GLU A 125 -15.97 7.08 -11.47
CA GLU A 125 -14.80 6.55 -12.16
C GLU A 125 -14.55 5.06 -11.91
N VAL A 126 -15.16 4.46 -10.88
CA VAL A 126 -15.01 3.04 -10.53
C VAL A 126 -16.37 2.35 -10.50
N SER A 127 -16.58 1.39 -11.38
CA SER A 127 -17.80 0.58 -11.46
C SER A 127 -17.56 -0.79 -10.82
N GLY A 128 -18.48 -1.22 -9.94
CA GLY A 128 -18.34 -2.49 -9.22
C GLY A 128 -17.52 -2.33 -7.94
N GLY A 129 -18.20 -2.42 -6.80
CA GLY A 129 -17.63 -2.10 -5.49
C GLY A 129 -16.32 -2.84 -5.19
N GLN A 130 -15.32 -2.10 -4.70
CA GLN A 130 -13.98 -2.63 -4.39
C GLN A 130 -13.88 -3.34 -3.04
N ARG A 131 -15.00 -3.48 -2.31
CA ARG A 131 -15.04 -4.01 -0.93
C ARG A 131 -14.41 -5.41 -0.81
N GLY A 132 -14.65 -6.30 -1.77
CA GLY A 132 -14.00 -7.61 -1.79
C GLY A 132 -12.47 -7.51 -1.90
N ASN A 133 -11.97 -6.66 -2.79
CA ASN A 133 -10.54 -6.44 -2.98
C ASN A 133 -9.89 -5.75 -1.77
N LEU A 134 -10.62 -4.83 -1.15
CA LEU A 134 -10.26 -4.14 0.09
C LEU A 134 -10.15 -5.12 1.27
N SER A 135 -11.11 -6.03 1.43
CA SER A 135 -11.04 -7.10 2.44
C SER A 135 -9.84 -8.03 2.21
N LEU A 136 -9.57 -8.40 0.96
CA LEU A 136 -8.39 -9.23 0.63
C LEU A 136 -7.07 -8.51 0.92
N MET A 137 -7.00 -7.20 0.65
CA MET A 137 -5.83 -6.38 1.02
C MET A 137 -5.62 -6.38 2.53
N ALA A 138 -6.67 -6.15 3.33
CA ALA A 138 -6.57 -6.18 4.78
C ALA A 138 -6.10 -7.56 5.31
N ALA A 139 -6.71 -8.64 4.83
CA ALA A 139 -6.34 -9.99 5.21
C ALA A 139 -4.87 -10.32 4.86
N SER A 140 -4.37 -9.86 3.71
CA SER A 140 -2.97 -10.07 3.32
C SER A 140 -1.94 -9.34 4.19
N LEU A 141 -2.38 -8.34 4.95
CA LEU A 141 -1.58 -7.62 5.95
C LEU A 141 -1.76 -8.21 7.36
N GLY A 142 -2.53 -9.29 7.50
CA GLY A 142 -2.81 -9.93 8.79
C GLY A 142 -3.92 -9.26 9.60
N PHE A 143 -4.78 -8.45 8.97
CA PHE A 143 -5.92 -7.82 9.62
C PHE A 143 -7.23 -8.50 9.25
N GLU A 144 -7.95 -8.98 10.25
CA GLU A 144 -9.27 -9.59 10.09
C GLU A 144 -10.35 -8.50 10.16
N LEU A 145 -11.03 -8.27 9.04
CA LEU A 145 -12.12 -7.29 8.97
C LEU A 145 -13.43 -7.90 9.48
N ASP A 146 -14.09 -7.22 10.41
CA ASP A 146 -15.43 -7.58 10.88
C ASP A 146 -16.46 -7.45 9.75
N GLY A 147 -17.36 -8.43 9.63
CA GLY A 147 -18.38 -8.46 8.58
C GLY A 147 -19.34 -7.26 8.62
N GLY A 148 -19.61 -6.72 9.80
CA GLY A 148 -20.48 -5.57 10.02
C GLY A 148 -19.84 -4.23 9.66
N PHE A 149 -18.53 -4.17 9.38
CA PHE A 149 -17.84 -2.93 9.02
C PHE A 149 -18.49 -2.23 7.82
N TRP A 150 -18.80 -2.98 6.77
CA TRP A 150 -19.42 -2.43 5.56
C TRP A 150 -20.86 -1.99 5.80
N GLU A 151 -21.60 -2.73 6.63
CA GLU A 151 -22.98 -2.40 7.01
C GLU A 151 -23.05 -1.06 7.76
N LEU A 152 -22.05 -0.75 8.60
CA LEU A 152 -21.94 0.54 9.29
C LEU A 152 -21.72 1.69 8.31
N LEU A 153 -20.90 1.49 7.28
CA LEU A 153 -20.67 2.51 6.25
C LEU A 153 -21.90 2.71 5.36
N ASP A 154 -22.67 1.67 5.07
CA ASP A 154 -23.91 1.79 4.28
C ASP A 154 -25.02 2.56 5.02
N GLN A 155 -24.97 2.60 6.35
CA GLN A 155 -25.92 3.35 7.18
C GLN A 155 -25.63 4.86 7.21
N SER A 156 -24.44 5.30 6.78
CA SER A 156 -24.03 6.70 6.75
C SER A 156 -23.80 7.15 5.30
N PRO A 157 -24.69 7.98 4.71
CA PRO A 157 -24.57 8.42 3.32
C PRO A 157 -23.36 9.32 3.04
#